data_AF-A0A3S4H2A4-F1
#
_entry.id   AF-A0A3S4H2A4-F1
#
_cell.length_a   1.000
_cell.length_b   1.000
_cell.length_c   1.000
_cell.angle_alpha   90.00
_cell.angle_beta   90.00
_cell.angle_gamma   90.00
#
_symmetry.space_group_name_H-M   'P 1'
#
loop_
_entity.id
_entity.type
_entity.pdbx_description
1 polymer ?
#
loop_
_entity_poly.entity_id
_entity_poly.type
_entity_poly.pdbx_seq_one_letter_code
_entity_poly.pdbx_strand_id
1 'polypeptide(L)'
;MHTGKETRAIEDGLLHRHSMHFADGERLESDLILFSAGIRPRDQLARESGLTLGDRGGIVIDDQCRTSDAAIFAIGECALWNGQIFGLVAPGYQMARTLAETLAGGEARFGGADMSTKLKLLGVEVASIGDAHGRSAAARATVGLTGRRRFTKSWWSPPTVKNCWGRCWWATALNTARCCRRC
;
A
#
# COMPACT_ATOMS: atom_id res chain seq x y z
N MET A 1 15.46 -17.97 8.19
CA MET A 1 14.64 -16.73 8.22
C MET A 1 15.21 -15.87 9.34
N HIS A 2 15.69 -14.66 9.03
CA HIS A 2 16.25 -13.75 10.03
C HIS A 2 15.19 -12.70 10.35
N THR A 3 14.49 -12.84 11.48
CA THR A 3 13.50 -11.85 11.97
C THR A 3 14.09 -11.09 13.15
N GLY A 4 13.68 -9.83 13.32
CA GLY A 4 14.19 -9.00 14.42
C GLY A 4 15.64 -8.54 14.26
N LYS A 5 16.25 -8.74 13.08
CA LYS A 5 17.59 -8.21 12.75
C LYS A 5 17.47 -6.79 12.21
N GLU A 6 18.28 -5.88 12.75
CA GLU A 6 18.44 -4.52 12.25
C GLU A 6 19.83 -4.38 11.62
N THR A 7 19.90 -4.15 10.31
CA THR A 7 21.17 -3.90 9.62
C THR A 7 21.68 -2.50 9.93
N ARG A 8 22.90 -2.40 10.46
CA ARG A 8 23.57 -1.14 10.83
C ARG A 8 24.54 -0.65 9.77
N ALA A 9 25.23 -1.57 9.10
CA ALA A 9 26.19 -1.26 8.05
C ALA A 9 26.16 -2.32 6.95
N ILE A 10 26.55 -1.90 5.75
CA ILE A 10 26.83 -2.79 4.63
C ILE A 10 28.24 -2.42 4.16
N GLU A 11 29.14 -3.37 4.28
CA GLU A 11 30.57 -3.22 3.95
C GLU A 11 30.96 -4.26 2.89
N ASP A 12 32.19 -4.20 2.41
CA ASP A 12 32.73 -5.24 1.52
C ASP A 12 32.93 -6.54 2.30
N GLY A 13 32.51 -7.66 1.73
CA GLY A 13 32.67 -8.99 2.33
C GLY A 13 34.05 -9.58 2.06
N LEU A 14 34.39 -10.63 2.82
CA LEU A 14 35.64 -11.37 2.65
C LEU A 14 35.51 -12.50 1.63
N LEU A 15 34.35 -13.17 1.61
CA LEU A 15 34.05 -14.29 0.71
C LEU A 15 33.05 -13.90 -0.37
N HIS A 16 32.10 -13.03 -0.04
CA HIS A 16 31.12 -12.47 -0.98
C HIS A 16 31.31 -10.97 -1.16
N ARG A 17 30.61 -10.39 -2.14
CA ARG A 17 30.72 -8.96 -2.45
C ARG A 17 30.33 -8.03 -1.29
N HIS A 18 29.34 -8.39 -0.49
CA HIS A 18 28.80 -7.55 0.58
C HIS A 18 28.73 -8.29 1.91
N SER A 19 28.93 -7.58 3.01
CA SER A 19 28.73 -8.03 4.39
C SER A 19 27.74 -7.12 5.10
N MET A 20 26.60 -7.67 5.52
CA MET A 20 25.59 -6.98 6.32
C MET A 20 25.92 -7.14 7.80
N HIS A 21 26.12 -6.03 8.51
CA HIS A 21 26.41 -6.02 9.94
C HIS A 21 25.15 -5.69 10.74
N PHE A 22 24.76 -6.57 11.65
CA PHE A 22 23.54 -6.41 12.43
C PHE A 22 23.83 -5.74 13.78
N ALA A 23 22.80 -5.13 14.37
CA ALA A 23 22.89 -4.44 15.66
C ALA A 23 23.31 -5.36 16.83
N ASP A 24 23.10 -6.67 16.71
CA ASP A 24 23.52 -7.68 17.69
C ASP A 24 24.93 -8.23 17.46
N GLY A 25 25.67 -7.65 16.52
CA GLY A 25 27.06 -8.00 16.23
C GLY A 25 27.23 -9.16 15.24
N GLU A 26 26.17 -9.86 14.87
CA GLU A 26 26.22 -10.87 13.81
C GLU A 26 26.47 -10.24 12.43
N ARG A 27 26.99 -11.05 11.52
CA ARG A 27 27.26 -10.68 10.14
C ARG A 27 26.68 -11.69 9.17
N LEU A 28 26.24 -11.20 8.01
CA LEU A 28 25.78 -12.03 6.90
C LEU A 28 26.41 -11.54 5.60
N GLU A 29 27.19 -12.40 4.97
CA GLU A 29 27.77 -12.12 3.65
C GLU A 29 26.82 -12.54 2.51
N SER A 30 26.77 -11.75 1.44
CA SER A 30 25.94 -11.98 0.26
C SER A 30 26.51 -11.26 -0.97
N ASP A 31 26.30 -11.82 -2.16
CA ASP A 31 26.66 -11.17 -3.42
C ASP A 31 25.62 -10.15 -3.89
N LEU A 32 24.40 -10.21 -3.33
CA LEU A 32 23.28 -9.32 -3.68
C LEU A 32 22.48 -8.94 -2.44
N ILE A 33 22.13 -7.66 -2.34
CA ILE A 33 21.23 -7.14 -1.31
C ILE A 33 20.02 -6.49 -2.00
N LEU A 34 18.83 -6.98 -1.66
CA LEU A 34 17.57 -6.39 -2.11
C LEU A 34 16.95 -5.58 -0.98
N PHE A 35 16.74 -4.28 -1.21
CA PHE A 35 16.04 -3.42 -0.28
C PHE A 35 14.53 -3.44 -0.52
N SER A 36 13.78 -3.94 0.46
CA SER A 36 12.31 -3.93 0.49
C SER A 36 11.80 -3.34 1.81
N ALA A 37 12.46 -2.30 2.30
CA ALA A 37 12.22 -1.69 3.62
C ALA A 37 11.16 -0.56 3.62
N GLY A 38 10.32 -0.50 2.58
CA GLY A 38 9.33 0.55 2.39
C GLY A 38 9.78 1.68 1.47
N ILE A 39 8.83 2.55 1.13
CA ILE A 39 9.02 3.69 0.24
C ILE A 39 8.71 5.00 0.97
N ARG A 40 9.24 6.12 0.46
CA ARG A 40 8.91 7.47 0.91
C ARG A 40 8.43 8.30 -0.28
N PRO A 41 7.48 9.24 -0.08
CA PRO A 41 7.07 10.15 -1.14
C PRO A 41 8.27 10.91 -1.72
N ARG A 42 8.36 10.97 -3.05
CA ARG A 42 9.37 11.78 -3.73
C ARG A 42 8.85 13.22 -3.87
N ASP A 43 8.97 13.99 -2.80
CA ASP A 43 8.41 15.35 -2.70
C ASP A 43 9.42 16.50 -2.83
N GLN A 44 10.68 16.18 -3.14
CA GLN A 44 11.77 17.16 -3.20
C GLN A 44 11.47 18.34 -4.14
N LEU A 45 10.99 18.07 -5.36
CA LEU A 45 10.65 19.13 -6.32
C LEU A 45 9.54 20.04 -5.78
N ALA A 46 8.53 19.46 -5.13
CA ALA A 46 7.43 20.23 -4.56
C ALA A 46 7.91 21.09 -3.38
N ARG A 47 8.85 20.57 -2.58
CA ARG A 47 9.50 21.32 -1.49
C ARG A 47 10.26 22.54 -2.02
N GLU A 48 11.08 22.32 -3.05
CA GLU A 48 11.89 23.37 -3.69
C GLU A 48 11.00 24.43 -4.37
N SER A 49 9.83 24.02 -4.87
CA SER A 49 8.81 24.92 -5.44
C SER A 49 7.89 25.59 -4.40
N GLY A 50 8.07 25.34 -3.11
CA GLY A 50 7.27 25.96 -2.04
C GLY A 50 5.82 25.46 -1.95
N LEU A 51 5.52 24.28 -2.50
CA LEU A 51 4.20 23.66 -2.35
C LEU A 51 4.00 23.15 -0.93
N THR A 52 2.74 23.13 -0.48
CA THR A 52 2.39 22.57 0.83
C THR A 52 2.67 21.06 0.86
N LEU A 53 3.45 20.64 1.85
CA LEU A 53 3.79 19.25 2.11
C LEU A 53 3.26 18.81 3.49
N GLY A 54 3.06 17.51 3.67
CA GLY A 54 2.76 16.95 4.99
C GLY A 54 3.99 16.82 5.88
N ASP A 55 3.76 16.70 7.20
CA ASP A 55 4.82 16.58 8.21
C ASP A 55 5.76 15.38 8.00
N ARG A 56 5.24 14.30 7.41
CA ARG A 56 5.99 13.07 7.08
C ARG A 56 6.34 12.95 5.60
N GLY A 57 6.21 14.06 4.86
CA GLY A 57 6.38 14.14 3.42
C GLY A 57 5.09 13.88 2.63
N GLY A 58 5.19 14.06 1.32
CA GLY A 58 4.08 13.98 0.37
C GLY A 58 3.45 15.35 0.11
N ILE A 59 3.01 15.55 -1.13
CA ILE A 59 2.43 16.78 -1.64
C ILE A 59 0.96 16.84 -1.24
N VAL A 60 0.57 17.83 -0.45
CA VAL A 60 -0.83 17.96 -0.01
C VAL A 60 -1.71 18.22 -1.22
N ILE A 61 -2.76 17.42 -1.36
CA ILE A 61 -3.77 17.58 -2.41
C ILE A 61 -5.19 17.60 -1.86
N ASP A 62 -6.07 18.28 -2.60
CA ASP A 62 -7.53 18.23 -2.40
C ASP A 62 -8.18 17.03 -3.14
N ASP A 63 -9.51 16.96 -3.09
CA ASP A 63 -10.31 15.91 -3.74
C ASP A 63 -10.20 15.91 -5.27
N GLN A 64 -9.75 17.01 -5.88
CA GLN A 64 -9.53 17.11 -7.33
C GLN A 64 -8.04 16.91 -7.70
N CYS A 65 -7.24 16.41 -6.74
CA CYS A 65 -5.79 16.20 -6.88
C CYS A 65 -4.98 17.50 -7.08
N ARG A 66 -5.55 18.66 -6.73
CA ARG A 66 -4.89 19.97 -6.85
C ARG A 66 -4.04 20.24 -5.63
N THR A 67 -2.87 20.83 -5.84
CA THR A 67 -1.94 21.22 -4.77
C THR A 67 -2.29 22.60 -4.20
N SER A 68 -1.42 23.17 -3.37
CA SER A 68 -1.54 24.55 -2.90
C SER A 68 -1.47 25.59 -4.02
N ASP A 69 -0.87 25.26 -5.16
CA ASP A 69 -0.92 26.06 -6.38
C ASP A 69 -2.01 25.52 -7.31
N ALA A 70 -2.92 26.40 -7.75
CA ALA A 70 -4.07 26.02 -8.56
C ALA A 70 -3.71 25.50 -9.96
N ALA A 71 -2.52 25.82 -10.46
CA ALA A 71 -2.02 25.33 -11.74
C ALA A 71 -1.28 23.98 -11.63
N ILE A 72 -1.02 23.51 -10.41
CA ILE A 72 -0.21 22.31 -10.17
C ILE A 72 -1.05 21.22 -9.50
N PHE A 73 -0.94 20.01 -10.03
CA PHE A 73 -1.62 18.81 -9.54
C PHE A 73 -0.60 17.73 -9.19
N ALA A 74 -0.95 16.87 -8.23
CA ALA A 74 -0.13 15.72 -7.86
C ALA A 74 -0.99 14.47 -7.73
N ILE A 75 -0.50 13.33 -8.23
CA ILE A 75 -1.20 12.04 -8.21
C ILE A 75 -0.22 10.90 -7.88
N GLY A 76 -0.75 9.77 -7.41
CA GLY A 76 0.05 8.59 -7.08
C GLY A 76 0.74 8.70 -5.73
N GLU A 77 1.88 8.02 -5.59
CA GLU A 77 2.54 7.80 -4.28
C GLU A 77 3.17 9.07 -3.69
N CYS A 78 3.38 10.12 -4.50
CA CYS A 78 3.84 11.41 -3.98
C CYS A 78 2.71 12.27 -3.40
N ALA A 79 1.45 11.94 -3.69
CA ALA A 79 0.30 12.74 -3.28
C ALA A 79 -0.18 12.33 -1.87
N LEU A 80 -0.41 13.34 -1.04
CA LEU A 80 -0.93 13.24 0.31
C LEU A 80 -2.36 13.78 0.32
N TRP A 81 -3.33 12.88 0.26
CA TRP A 81 -4.74 13.22 0.32
C TRP A 81 -5.27 12.97 1.74
N ASN A 82 -5.85 14.00 2.35
CA ASN A 82 -6.41 13.93 3.71
C ASN A 82 -5.45 13.31 4.76
N GLY A 83 -4.17 13.67 4.69
CA GLY A 83 -3.13 13.14 5.59
C GLY A 83 -2.71 11.69 5.32
N GLN A 84 -3.13 11.10 4.20
CA GLN A 84 -2.81 9.72 3.81
C GLN A 84 -2.09 9.64 2.44
N ILE A 85 -1.09 8.78 2.37
CA ILE A 85 -0.38 8.41 1.13
C ILE A 85 -0.78 6.99 0.76
N PHE A 86 -1.02 6.77 -0.53
CA PHE A 86 -1.44 5.48 -1.06
C PHE A 86 -0.30 4.84 -1.86
N GLY A 87 0.43 3.90 -1.24
CA GLY A 87 1.50 3.11 -1.88
C GLY A 87 0.99 1.95 -2.74
N LEU A 88 -0.08 2.17 -3.51
CA LEU A 88 -0.72 1.14 -4.35
C LEU A 88 -1.09 1.72 -5.72
N VAL A 89 -1.01 0.87 -6.75
CA VAL A 89 -1.27 1.31 -8.13
C VAL A 89 -2.74 1.71 -8.37
N ALA A 90 -3.68 1.06 -7.69
CA ALA A 90 -5.11 1.29 -7.88
C ALA A 90 -5.55 2.73 -7.51
N PRO A 91 -5.19 3.26 -6.31
CA PRO A 91 -5.39 4.68 -6.00
C PRO A 91 -4.75 5.61 -7.01
N GLY A 92 -3.53 5.31 -7.49
CA GLY A 92 -2.87 6.10 -8.53
C GLY A 92 -3.70 6.21 -9.81
N TYR A 93 -4.33 5.11 -10.25
CA TYR A 93 -5.25 5.14 -11.40
C TYR A 93 -6.53 5.92 -11.15
N GLN A 94 -7.06 5.88 -9.92
CA GLN A 94 -8.24 6.68 -9.56
C GLN A 94 -7.91 8.17 -9.58
N MET A 95 -6.80 8.58 -8.96
CA MET A 95 -6.32 9.96 -9.00
C MET A 95 -6.06 10.43 -10.44
N ALA A 96 -5.47 9.59 -11.29
CA ALA A 96 -5.26 9.92 -12.70
C ALA A 96 -6.57 10.18 -13.45
N ARG A 97 -7.62 9.38 -13.18
CA ARG A 97 -8.96 9.59 -13.78
C ARG A 97 -9.61 10.88 -13.27
N THR A 98 -9.56 11.10 -11.96
CA THR A 98 -10.04 12.34 -11.33
C THR A 98 -9.37 13.57 -11.94
N LEU A 99 -8.04 13.53 -12.10
CA LEU A 99 -7.29 14.63 -12.70
C LEU A 99 -7.66 14.82 -14.18
N ALA A 100 -7.76 13.74 -14.96
CA ALA A 100 -8.15 13.84 -16.37
C ALA A 100 -9.54 14.49 -16.54
N GLU A 101 -10.51 14.11 -15.70
CA GLU A 101 -11.84 14.72 -15.70
C GLU A 101 -11.81 16.19 -15.22
N THR A 102 -11.00 16.50 -14.21
CA THR A 102 -10.81 17.88 -13.73
C THR A 102 -10.24 18.78 -14.84
N LEU A 103 -9.25 18.30 -15.58
CA LEU A 103 -8.67 19.02 -16.73
C LEU A 103 -9.65 19.17 -17.89
N ALA A 104 -10.63 18.28 -18.01
CA ALA A 104 -11.72 18.37 -19.00
C ALA A 104 -12.88 19.27 -18.54
N GLY A 105 -12.78 19.92 -17.38
CA GLY A 105 -13.83 20.79 -16.82
C GLY A 105 -14.93 20.06 -16.06
N GLY A 106 -14.70 18.79 -15.70
CA GLY A 106 -15.61 17.99 -14.87
C GLY A 106 -15.41 18.23 -13.37
N GLU A 107 -16.30 17.64 -12.56
CA GLU A 107 -16.31 17.78 -11.09
C GLU A 107 -15.94 16.46 -10.36
N ALA A 108 -15.14 15.61 -11.01
CA ALA A 108 -14.69 14.35 -10.42
C ALA A 108 -13.97 14.58 -9.10
N ARG A 109 -14.14 13.64 -8.16
CA ARG A 109 -13.49 13.69 -6.84
C ARG A 109 -12.85 12.35 -6.48
N PHE A 110 -11.64 12.41 -5.97
CA PHE A 110 -10.96 11.28 -5.34
C PHE A 110 -11.44 11.18 -3.89
N GLY A 111 -12.16 10.11 -3.57
CA GLY A 111 -12.75 9.88 -2.25
C GLY A 111 -11.92 8.95 -1.34
N GLY A 112 -10.63 8.79 -1.63
CA GLY A 112 -9.77 7.78 -1.01
C GLY A 112 -9.80 6.43 -1.74
N ALA A 113 -9.06 5.46 -1.21
CA ALA A 113 -8.93 4.14 -1.82
C ALA A 113 -9.01 3.00 -0.80
N ASP A 114 -9.51 1.86 -1.25
CA ASP A 114 -9.45 0.60 -0.51
C ASP A 114 -8.00 0.11 -0.44
N MET A 115 -7.48 -0.05 0.78
CA MET A 115 -6.11 -0.50 1.05
C MET A 115 -5.95 -2.04 0.97
N SER A 116 -6.95 -2.74 0.45
CA SER A 116 -6.91 -4.18 0.25
C SER A 116 -5.78 -4.59 -0.69
N THR A 117 -4.92 -5.49 -0.21
CA THR A 117 -3.78 -6.02 -0.98
C THR A 117 -3.84 -7.54 -1.00
N LYS A 118 -3.60 -8.12 -2.19
CA LYS A 118 -3.45 -9.56 -2.38
C LYS A 118 -2.01 -9.86 -2.79
N LEU A 119 -1.32 -10.67 -1.98
CA LEU A 119 0.04 -11.13 -2.28
C LEU A 119 -0.02 -12.59 -2.75
N LYS A 120 0.58 -12.86 -3.90
CA LYS A 120 0.82 -14.23 -4.37
C LYS A 120 2.21 -14.67 -3.92
N LEU A 121 2.25 -15.56 -2.94
CA LEU A 121 3.47 -16.28 -2.56
C LEU A 121 3.45 -17.65 -3.22
N LEU A 122 4.62 -18.22 -3.49
CA LEU A 122 4.74 -19.58 -4.04
C LEU A 122 4.09 -20.57 -3.07
N GLY A 123 2.92 -21.11 -3.45
CA GLY A 123 2.18 -22.14 -2.71
C GLY A 123 1.18 -21.65 -1.64
N VAL A 124 1.10 -20.34 -1.39
CA VAL A 124 0.20 -19.73 -0.38
C VAL A 124 -0.40 -18.44 -0.95
N GLU A 125 -1.73 -18.32 -0.96
CA GLU A 125 -2.36 -17.02 -1.19
C GLU A 125 -2.59 -16.31 0.15
N VAL A 126 -2.13 -15.07 0.22
CA VAL A 126 -2.33 -14.18 1.37
C VAL A 126 -3.12 -12.97 0.89
N ALA A 127 -4.16 -12.63 1.63
CA ALA A 127 -4.94 -11.42 1.40
C ALA A 127 -5.17 -10.71 2.73
N SER A 128 -5.02 -9.39 2.72
CA SER A 128 -5.43 -8.51 3.82
C SER A 128 -6.46 -7.51 3.30
N ILE A 129 -7.53 -7.32 4.06
CA ILE A 129 -8.66 -6.44 3.75
C ILE A 129 -8.93 -5.60 4.99
N GLY A 130 -9.01 -4.28 4.86
CA GLY A 130 -9.25 -3.34 5.97
C GLY A 130 -7.99 -2.93 6.77
N ASP A 131 -8.13 -2.76 8.09
CA ASP A 131 -7.05 -2.32 9.00
C ASP A 131 -6.08 -3.48 9.33
N ALA A 132 -5.10 -3.66 8.45
CA ALA A 132 -4.09 -4.71 8.58
C ALA A 132 -3.17 -4.58 9.81
N HIS A 133 -3.18 -3.42 10.49
CA HIS A 133 -2.31 -3.14 11.64
C HIS A 133 -3.02 -3.30 12.99
N GLY A 134 -4.31 -3.64 12.99
CA GLY A 134 -5.06 -3.90 14.21
C GLY A 134 -5.19 -2.69 15.15
N ARG A 135 -5.25 -1.48 14.58
CA ARG A 135 -5.34 -0.23 15.35
C ARG A 135 -6.74 0.00 15.91
N SER A 136 -7.76 -0.57 15.26
CA SER A 136 -9.15 -0.52 15.72
C SER A 136 -9.43 -1.60 16.77
N ALA A 137 -10.15 -1.24 17.84
CA ALA A 137 -10.49 -2.17 18.95
C ALA A 137 -11.31 -3.40 18.52
N ALA A 138 -11.95 -3.34 17.34
CA ALA A 138 -12.68 -4.46 16.80
C ALA A 138 -11.79 -5.51 16.10
N ALA A 139 -10.50 -5.22 15.85
CA ALA A 139 -9.58 -6.03 15.05
C ALA A 139 -9.42 -7.49 15.54
N ARG A 140 -9.28 -8.42 14.59
CA ARG A 140 -9.22 -9.88 14.70
C ARG A 140 -8.42 -10.44 13.52
N ALA A 141 -7.70 -11.52 13.76
CA ALA A 141 -6.98 -12.25 12.73
C ALA A 141 -7.42 -13.71 12.77
N THR A 142 -7.73 -14.27 11.60
CA THR A 142 -8.16 -15.66 11.47
C THR A 142 -7.27 -16.37 10.45
N VAL A 143 -6.77 -17.56 10.80
CA VAL A 143 -5.99 -18.41 9.90
C VAL A 143 -6.84 -19.63 9.56
N GLY A 144 -7.15 -19.81 8.28
CA GLY A 144 -7.98 -20.92 7.80
C GLY A 144 -7.19 -21.85 6.88
N LEU A 145 -7.15 -23.13 7.18
CA LEU A 145 -6.56 -24.16 6.32
C LEU A 145 -7.65 -24.82 5.47
N THR A 146 -7.48 -24.91 4.16
CA THR A 146 -8.41 -25.65 3.29
C THR A 146 -7.62 -26.62 2.39
N GLY A 147 -7.65 -27.90 2.74
CA GLY A 147 -6.91 -28.96 2.04
C GLY A 147 -5.39 -28.92 2.24
N ARG A 148 -4.60 -29.30 1.22
CA ARG A 148 -3.11 -29.30 1.23
C ARG A 148 -2.47 -27.92 1.03
N ARG A 149 -3.27 -26.86 0.82
CA ARG A 149 -2.79 -25.49 0.60
C ARG A 149 -3.14 -24.65 1.83
N ARG A 150 -2.12 -23.99 2.38
CA ARG A 150 -2.29 -23.07 3.50
C ARG A 150 -2.75 -21.73 2.91
N PHE A 151 -3.88 -21.23 3.36
CA PHE A 151 -4.35 -19.89 3.04
C PHE A 151 -4.30 -19.07 4.33
N THR A 152 -3.95 -17.80 4.25
CA THR A 152 -4.09 -16.90 5.40
C THR A 152 -4.90 -15.71 4.92
N LYS A 153 -6.13 -15.61 5.44
CA LYS A 153 -7.09 -14.60 5.05
C LYS A 153 -7.53 -13.86 6.30
N SER A 154 -6.95 -12.68 6.53
CA SER A 154 -7.44 -11.75 7.53
C SER A 154 -8.68 -11.06 6.96
N TRP A 155 -9.78 -11.07 7.73
CA TRP A 155 -11.08 -10.50 7.33
C TRP A 155 -11.47 -9.35 8.25
N TRP A 156 -12.00 -8.27 7.67
CA TRP A 156 -12.61 -7.14 8.38
C TRP A 156 -13.91 -6.71 7.69
N SER A 157 -14.97 -6.45 8.45
CA SER A 157 -16.20 -5.78 7.97
C SER A 157 -16.67 -4.77 9.03
N PRO A 158 -16.93 -3.51 8.66
CA PRO A 158 -17.68 -2.60 9.53
C PRO A 158 -19.14 -3.07 9.66
N PRO A 159 -19.84 -2.77 10.77
CA PRO A 159 -21.18 -3.29 11.06
C PRO A 159 -22.26 -2.93 10.02
N THR A 160 -21.99 -2.01 9.08
CA THR A 160 -22.93 -1.51 8.07
C THR A 160 -22.92 -2.27 6.73
N VAL A 161 -21.95 -3.13 6.44
CA VAL A 161 -21.88 -3.84 5.14
C VAL A 161 -22.40 -5.27 5.27
N LYS A 162 -23.67 -5.44 5.65
CA LYS A 162 -24.31 -6.77 5.72
C LYS A 162 -24.86 -7.27 4.37
N ASN A 163 -25.08 -6.40 3.38
CA ASN A 163 -26.00 -6.75 2.28
C ASN A 163 -25.35 -7.15 0.94
N CYS A 164 -24.07 -6.84 0.66
CA CYS A 164 -23.38 -7.35 -0.56
C CYS A 164 -22.73 -8.74 -0.36
N TRP A 165 -22.50 -9.19 0.88
CA TRP A 165 -21.55 -10.27 1.18
C TRP A 165 -22.08 -11.71 1.05
N GLY A 166 -23.40 -11.91 1.05
CA GLY A 166 -23.99 -13.24 0.89
C GLY A 166 -23.77 -13.86 -0.49
N ARG A 167 -23.66 -13.05 -1.56
CA ARG A 167 -23.55 -13.56 -2.94
C ARG A 167 -22.12 -13.87 -3.40
N CYS A 168 -21.12 -13.25 -2.79
CA CYS A 168 -19.73 -13.40 -3.23
C CYS A 168 -19.03 -14.65 -2.64
N TRP A 169 -19.74 -15.39 -1.78
CA TRP A 169 -19.23 -16.53 -1.00
C TRP A 169 -18.89 -17.78 -1.85
N TRP A 170 -19.46 -17.90 -3.05
CA TRP A 170 -19.32 -19.09 -3.92
C TRP A 170 -18.48 -18.88 -5.18
N ALA A 171 -17.87 -17.70 -5.38
CA ALA A 171 -17.14 -17.41 -6.61
C ALA A 171 -15.66 -17.80 -6.50
N THR A 172 -15.25 -18.84 -7.22
CA THR A 172 -13.84 -19.18 -7.52
C THR A 172 -13.13 -17.97 -8.14
N ALA A 173 -11.81 -17.87 -7.91
CA ALA A 173 -10.93 -16.70 -8.09
C ALA A 173 -11.00 -15.90 -9.41
N LEU A 174 -11.71 -16.36 -10.43
CA LEU A 174 -11.93 -15.64 -11.69
C LEU A 174 -13.08 -14.61 -11.63
N ASN A 175 -13.99 -14.69 -10.66
CA ASN A 175 -15.20 -13.84 -10.62
C ASN A 175 -15.16 -12.67 -9.62
N THR A 176 -14.10 -12.56 -8.81
CA THR A 176 -14.01 -11.53 -7.75
C THR A 176 -13.98 -10.11 -8.33
N ALA A 177 -13.37 -9.91 -9.51
CA ALA A 177 -13.29 -8.61 -10.18
C ALA A 177 -14.63 -8.09 -10.75
N ARG A 178 -15.64 -8.96 -10.97
CA ARG A 178 -17.00 -8.53 -11.37
C ARG A 178 -17.90 -8.20 -10.18
N CYS A 179 -17.71 -8.88 -9.05
CA CYS A 179 -18.50 -8.67 -7.83
C CYS A 179 -18.27 -7.25 -7.25
N CYS A 180 -17.04 -6.73 -7.37
CA CYS A 180 -16.64 -5.42 -6.87
C CYS A 180 -17.05 -4.22 -7.76
N ARG A 181 -17.70 -4.43 -8.92
CA ARG A 181 -18.20 -3.35 -9.80
C ARG A 181 -19.71 -3.10 -9.68
N ARG A 182 -20.42 -3.89 -8.88
CA ARG A 182 -21.88 -3.81 -8.68
C ARG A 182 -22.28 -3.43 -7.25
N CYS A 183 -21.28 -3.19 -6.41
CA CYS A 183 -21.30 -2.30 -5.27
C CYS A 183 -20.21 -1.24 -5.58
#